data_AF-A0A917Y797-F1
#
_entry.id   AF-A0A917Y797-F1
#
_cell.length_a   1.000
_cell.length_b   1.000
_cell.length_c   1.000
_cell.angle_alpha   90.00
_cell.angle_beta   90.00
_cell.angle_gamma   90.00
#
_symmetry.space_group_name_H-M   'P 1'
#
loop_
_entity.id
_entity.type
_entity.pdbx_description
1 polymer ?
#
loop_
_entity_poly.entity_id
_entity_poly.type
_entity_poly.pdbx_seq_one_letter_code
_entity_poly.pdbx_strand_id
1 'polypeptide(L)'
;MLFPESRGGLWSRAVVAACLYLATLFWLALSLPFVGEDIGPTSDPDDVAGANFILLFAAVFLLAAAMVSRRWKTAWGVSLSLLVVLIVVWTQVPSLIDHWNFEGPRRF
;
A
#
# COMPACT_ATOMS: atom_id res chain seq x y z
N MET A 1 17.38 -19.76 25.78
CA MET A 1 16.23 -20.64 25.44
C MET A 1 15.96 -20.50 23.95
N LEU A 2 16.39 -21.49 23.16
CA LEU A 2 16.17 -21.56 21.71
C LEU A 2 15.09 -22.63 21.52
N PHE A 3 13.82 -22.21 21.43
CA PHE A 3 12.76 -23.14 21.06
C PHE A 3 13.05 -23.59 19.62
N PRO A 4 13.19 -24.91 19.35
CA PRO A 4 13.29 -25.38 17.98
C PRO A 4 12.01 -24.96 17.25
N GLU A 5 12.18 -24.11 16.25
CA GLU A 5 11.11 -23.59 15.40
C GLU A 5 10.45 -24.81 14.75
N SER A 6 9.32 -25.26 15.30
CA SER A 6 8.60 -26.41 14.76
C SER A 6 8.26 -26.09 13.30
N ARG A 7 8.41 -27.07 12.40
CA ARG A 7 8.10 -26.89 10.97
C ARG A 7 6.72 -26.24 10.77
N GLY A 8 5.76 -26.51 11.66
CA GLY A 8 4.44 -25.88 11.69
C GLY A 8 4.44 -24.36 11.89
N GLY A 9 5.35 -23.81 12.70
CA GLY A 9 5.51 -22.37 12.89
C GLY A 9 6.08 -21.64 11.66
N LEU A 10 6.86 -22.32 10.83
CA LEU A 10 7.34 -21.79 9.55
C LEU A 10 6.21 -21.74 8.50
N TRP A 11 5.39 -22.78 8.43
CA TRP A 11 4.25 -22.84 7.50
C TRP A 11 3.18 -21.80 7.82
N SER A 12 2.83 -21.60 9.09
CA SER A 12 1.85 -20.58 9.47
C SER A 12 2.34 -19.17 9.14
N ARG A 13 3.62 -18.86 9.36
CA ARG A 13 4.22 -17.56 8.97
C ARG A 13 4.24 -17.36 7.47
N ALA A 14 4.50 -18.42 6.69
CA ALA A 14 4.46 -18.37 5.23
C ALA A 14 3.03 -18.11 4.72
N VAL A 15 2.03 -18.79 5.29
CA VAL A 15 0.61 -18.56 4.96
C VAL A 15 0.18 -17.14 5.31
N VAL A 16 0.52 -16.66 6.50
CA VAL A 16 0.21 -15.28 6.91
C VAL A 16 0.89 -14.26 6.01
N ALA A 17 2.17 -14.44 5.68
CA ALA A 17 2.87 -13.56 4.75
C ALA A 17 2.23 -13.57 3.36
N ALA A 18 1.82 -14.73 2.84
CA ALA A 18 1.11 -14.84 1.57
C ALA A 18 -0.24 -14.11 1.59
N CYS A 19 -1.02 -14.26 2.66
CA CYS A 19 -2.28 -13.53 2.82
C CYS A 19 -2.05 -12.01 2.88
N LEU A 20 -1.02 -11.55 3.59
CA LEU A 20 -0.67 -10.12 3.66
C LEU A 20 -0.24 -9.58 2.29
N TYR A 21 0.52 -10.35 1.51
CA TYR A 21 0.87 -9.98 0.13
C TYR A 21 -0.35 -9.89 -0.78
N LEU A 22 -1.26 -10.87 -0.71
CA LEU A 22 -2.50 -10.83 -1.50
C LEU A 22 -3.36 -9.64 -1.12
N ALA A 23 -3.45 -9.31 0.18
CA ALA A 23 -4.13 -8.10 0.64
C ALA A 23 -3.47 -6.84 0.07
N THR A 24 -2.14 -6.71 0.15
CA THR A 24 -1.42 -5.58 -0.46
C THR A 24 -1.71 -5.45 -1.95
N LEU A 25 -1.65 -6.55 -2.70
CA LEU A 25 -1.92 -6.55 -4.14
C LEU A 25 -3.37 -6.17 -4.45
N PHE A 26 -4.32 -6.65 -3.64
CA PHE A 26 -5.73 -6.30 -3.78
C PHE A 26 -5.95 -4.80 -3.57
N TRP A 27 -5.44 -4.22 -2.49
CA TRP A 27 -5.56 -2.79 -2.23
C TRP A 27 -4.82 -1.96 -3.29
N LEU A 28 -3.62 -2.37 -3.71
CA LEU A 28 -2.89 -1.69 -4.79
C LEU A 28 -3.66 -1.75 -6.12
N ALA A 29 -4.30 -2.88 -6.44
CA ALA A 29 -5.10 -3.00 -7.65
C ALA A 29 -6.33 -2.08 -7.62
N LEU A 30 -6.92 -1.86 -6.44
CA LEU A 30 -8.01 -0.90 -6.26
C LEU A 30 -7.57 0.55 -6.42
N SER A 31 -6.29 0.88 -6.19
CA SER A 31 -5.78 2.25 -6.39
C SER A 31 -5.36 2.55 -7.83
N LEU A 32 -5.10 1.52 -8.66
CA LEU A 32 -4.66 1.70 -10.05
C LEU A 32 -5.60 2.55 -10.93
N PRO A 33 -6.95 2.49 -10.81
CA PRO A 33 -7.84 3.33 -11.61
C PRO A 33 -7.64 4.83 -11.39
N PHE A 34 -7.14 5.23 -10.22
CA PHE A 34 -6.90 6.64 -9.85
C PHE A 34 -5.52 7.16 -10.29
N VAL A 35 -4.69 6.29 -10.88
CA VAL A 35 -3.33 6.64 -11.31
C VAL A 35 -3.39 7.47 -12.59
N GLY A 36 -2.82 8.68 -12.55
CA GLY A 36 -2.80 9.57 -13.71
C GLY A 36 -4.15 10.19 -14.06
N GLU A 37 -5.11 10.16 -13.13
CA GLU A 37 -6.38 10.87 -13.28
C GLU A 37 -6.14 12.38 -13.05
N ASP A 38 -6.39 13.18 -14.08
CA ASP A 38 -6.27 14.64 -14.00
C ASP A 38 -7.36 15.19 -13.06
N ILE A 39 -6.94 15.87 -11.98
CA ILE A 39 -7.87 16.54 -11.06
C ILE A 39 -8.54 17.70 -11.82
N GLY A 40 -9.80 17.51 -12.18
CA GLY A 40 -10.65 18.55 -12.76
C GLY A 40 -11.47 19.28 -11.69
N PRO A 41 -12.11 20.41 -12.04
CA PRO A 41 -13.02 21.14 -11.15
C PRO A 41 -14.29 20.36 -10.76
N THR A 42 -14.48 19.16 -11.31
CA THR A 42 -15.57 18.22 -11.00
C THR A 42 -15.10 16.99 -10.23
N SER A 43 -13.80 16.87 -9.94
CA SER A 43 -13.27 15.72 -9.20
C SER A 43 -13.67 15.82 -7.74
N ASP A 44 -14.37 14.81 -7.21
CA ASP A 44 -14.80 14.83 -5.81
C ASP A 44 -13.58 14.63 -4.88
N PRO A 45 -13.39 15.49 -3.86
CA PRO A 45 -12.29 15.37 -2.90
C PRO A 45 -12.30 14.03 -2.13
N ASP A 46 -13.49 13.44 -1.98
CA ASP A 46 -13.68 12.16 -1.29
C ASP A 46 -13.09 10.98 -2.07
N ASP A 47 -13.08 11.03 -3.41
CA ASP A 47 -12.47 9.99 -4.25
C ASP A 47 -10.94 10.04 -4.16
N VAL A 48 -10.36 11.25 -4.16
CA VAL A 48 -8.92 11.48 -3.98
C VAL A 48 -8.46 11.05 -2.58
N ALA A 49 -9.27 11.31 -1.55
CA ALA A 49 -9.01 10.85 -0.18
C ALA A 49 -9.08 9.32 -0.10
N GLY A 50 -10.07 8.71 -0.75
CA GLY A 50 -10.27 7.26 -0.82
C GLY A 50 -9.08 6.55 -1.47
N ALA A 51 -8.60 7.04 -2.60
CA ALA A 51 -7.44 6.48 -3.32
C ALA A 51 -6.16 6.49 -2.46
N ASN A 52 -5.91 7.60 -1.74
CA ASN A 52 -4.78 7.71 -0.81
C ASN A 52 -4.94 6.77 0.41
N PHE A 53 -6.16 6.61 0.93
CA PHE A 53 -6.45 5.67 2.01
C PHE A 53 -6.17 4.22 1.61
N ILE A 54 -6.59 3.84 0.40
CA ILE A 54 -6.35 2.52 -0.19
C ILE A 54 -4.85 2.23 -0.29
N LEU A 55 -4.06 3.19 -0.78
CA LEU A 55 -2.60 3.08 -0.85
C LEU A 55 -1.94 2.95 0.52
N LEU A 56 -2.44 3.69 1.52
CA LEU A 56 -1.95 3.60 2.89
C LEU A 56 -2.19 2.20 3.48
N PHE A 57 -3.36 1.61 3.24
CA PHE A 57 -3.62 0.22 3.64
C PHE A 57 -2.68 -0.76 2.93
N ALA A 58 -2.47 -0.62 1.61
CA ALA A 58 -1.54 -1.45 0.86
C ALA A 58 -0.11 -1.39 1.45
N ALA A 59 0.36 -0.19 1.82
CA ALA A 59 1.66 0.02 2.44
C ALA A 59 1.77 -0.64 3.83
N VAL A 60 0.73 -0.52 4.66
CA VAL A 60 0.69 -1.15 6.00
C VAL A 60 0.75 -2.67 5.88
N PHE A 61 -0.05 -3.27 4.99
CA PHE A 61 -0.02 -4.72 4.78
C PHE A 61 1.33 -5.20 4.23
N LEU A 62 1.97 -4.41 3.38
CA LEU A 62 3.29 -4.72 2.85
C LEU A 62 4.38 -4.63 3.93
N LEU A 63 4.30 -3.63 4.80
CA LEU A 63 5.19 -3.48 5.94
C LEU A 63 5.03 -4.65 6.92
N ALA A 64 3.79 -5.08 7.19
CA ALA A 64 3.50 -6.25 7.99
C ALA A 64 4.07 -7.53 7.35
N ALA A 65 3.91 -7.71 6.04
CA ALA A 65 4.50 -8.82 5.29
C ALA A 65 6.05 -8.81 5.38
N ALA A 66 6.67 -7.63 5.26
CA ALA A 66 8.11 -7.44 5.41
C ALA A 66 8.61 -7.79 6.82
N MET A 67 7.85 -7.42 7.86
CA MET A 67 8.18 -7.76 9.25
C MET A 67 8.08 -9.26 9.53
N VAL A 68 7.00 -9.91 9.06
CA VAL A 68 6.81 -11.37 9.21
C VAL A 68 7.89 -12.14 8.47
N SER A 69 8.28 -11.67 7.28
CA SER A 69 9.27 -12.30 6.40
C SER A 69 10.72 -11.87 6.65
N ARG A 70 11.00 -11.03 7.65
CA ARG A 70 12.34 -10.46 7.93
C ARG A 70 13.45 -11.51 8.10
N ARG A 71 13.12 -12.73 8.52
CA ARG A 71 14.08 -13.85 8.63
C ARG A 71 14.48 -14.44 7.27
N TRP A 72 13.71 -14.19 6.22
CA TRP A 72 13.85 -14.78 4.89
C TRP A 72 14.34 -13.68 3.94
N LYS A 73 15.67 -13.61 3.71
CA LYS A 73 16.31 -12.53 2.93
C LYS A 73 15.66 -12.31 1.55
N THR A 74 15.25 -13.39 0.89
CA THR A 74 14.55 -13.35 -0.41
C THR A 74 13.17 -12.72 -0.32
N ALA A 75 12.36 -13.11 0.67
CA ALA A 75 11.02 -12.54 0.86
C ALA A 75 11.08 -11.06 1.27
N TRP A 76 12.10 -10.68 2.04
CA TRP A 76 12.36 -9.28 2.37
C TRP A 76 12.73 -8.45 1.14
N GLY A 77 13.56 -8.99 0.24
CA GLY A 77 13.89 -8.35 -1.04
C GLY A 77 12.65 -8.12 -1.92
N VAL A 78 11.75 -9.11 -2.00
CA VAL A 78 10.47 -8.98 -2.73
C VAL A 78 9.58 -7.91 -2.11
N SER A 79 9.47 -7.85 -0.77
CA SER A 79 8.71 -6.78 -0.10
C SER A 79 9.26 -5.41 -0.45
N LEU A 80 10.59 -5.28 -0.52
CA LEU A 80 11.26 -4.02 -0.80
C LEU A 80 11.05 -3.57 -2.25
N SER A 81 11.09 -4.50 -3.21
CA SER A 81 10.72 -4.21 -4.60
C SER A 81 9.26 -3.78 -4.72
N LEU A 82 8.34 -4.46 -4.02
CA LEU A 82 6.92 -4.08 -3.97
C LEU A 82 6.72 -2.71 -3.33
N LEU A 83 7.55 -2.35 -2.35
CA LEU A 83 7.48 -1.04 -1.70
C LEU A 83 7.85 0.07 -2.69
N VAL A 84 8.88 -0.15 -3.50
CA VAL A 84 9.28 0.79 -4.56
C VAL A 84 8.13 0.97 -5.56
N VAL A 85 7.51 -0.12 -6.02
CA VAL A 85 6.35 -0.04 -6.93
C VAL A 85 5.22 0.75 -6.28
N LEU A 86 4.91 0.48 -5.00
CA LEU A 86 3.87 1.19 -4.27
C LEU A 86 4.16 2.69 -4.15
N ILE A 87 5.40 3.08 -3.88
CA ILE A 87 5.81 4.49 -3.85
C ILE A 87 5.63 5.14 -5.23
N VAL A 88 6.04 4.46 -6.30
CA VAL A 88 5.85 4.96 -7.68
C VAL A 88 4.37 5.14 -7.98
N VAL A 89 3.52 4.17 -7.63
CA VAL A 89 2.06 4.32 -7.82
C VAL A 89 1.53 5.49 -6.99
N TRP A 90 2.00 5.65 -5.75
CA TRP A 90 1.58 6.75 -4.88
C TRP A 90 1.94 8.13 -5.46
N THR A 91 3.11 8.31 -6.08
CA THR A 91 3.45 9.59 -6.70
C THR A 91 2.62 9.93 -7.93
N GLN A 92 1.90 8.95 -8.50
CA GLN A 92 1.02 9.14 -9.64
C GLN A 92 -0.46 9.26 -9.24
N VAL A 93 -0.81 9.03 -7.97
CA VAL A 93 -2.16 9.26 -7.46
C VAL A 93 -2.29 10.72 -7.05
N PRO A 94 -3.34 11.41 -7.50
CA PRO A 94 -3.56 12.82 -7.17
C PRO A 94 -3.56 13.05 -5.65
N SER A 95 -2.93 14.15 -5.23
CA SER A 95 -2.85 14.49 -3.82
C SER A 95 -4.01 15.40 -3.42
N LEU A 96 -4.50 15.26 -2.18
CA LEU A 96 -5.49 16.20 -1.64
C LEU A 96 -4.97 17.65 -1.69
N ILE A 97 -3.65 17.85 -1.55
CA ILE A 97 -3.04 19.18 -1.55
C ILE A 97 -3.24 19.86 -2.90
N ASP A 98 -3.14 19.11 -4.01
CA ASP A 98 -3.35 19.65 -5.36
C ASP A 98 -4.82 20.01 -5.61
N HIS A 99 -5.75 19.20 -5.10
CA HIS A 99 -7.18 19.50 -5.16
C HIS A 99 -7.55 20.78 -4.38
N TRP A 100 -7.02 20.94 -3.17
CA TRP A 100 -7.26 22.14 -2.35
C TRP A 100 -6.60 23.40 -2.94
N ASN A 101 -5.48 23.26 -3.66
CA ASN A 101 -4.85 24.35 -4.40
C ASN A 101 -5.68 24.78 -5.63
N PHE A 102 -6.37 23.83 -6.29
CA PHE A 102 -7.25 24.11 -7.43
C PHE A 102 -8.58 24.76 -7.04
N GLU A 103 -9.18 24.36 -5.91
CA GLU A 103 -10.41 25.00 -5.41
C GLU A 103 -10.18 26.41 -4.85
N GLY A 104 -8.94 26.80 -4.57
CA GLY A 104 -8.61 28.04 -3.87
C GLY A 104 -9.08 28.02 -2.40
N PRO A 105 -8.68 29.00 -1.57
CA PRO A 105 -9.14 29.04 -0.19
C PRO A 105 -10.66 29.22 -0.19
N ARG A 106 -11.41 28.16 0.16
CA ARG A 106 -12.85 28.26 0.44
C ARG A 106 -13.01 29.34 1.49
N ARG A 107 -13.51 30.51 1.07
CA ARG A 107 -13.89 31.60 1.97
C ARG A 107 -15.08 31.08 2.77
N PHE A 108 -14.79 30.60 3.97
CA PHE A 108 -15.78 30.45 5.03
C PHE A 108 -16.37 31.83 5.38
#